data_AF-A0A9D8JPD0-F1
#
_entry.id   AF-A0A9D8JPD0-F1
#
_cell.length_a   1.000
_cell.length_b   1.000
_cell.length_c   1.000
_cell.angle_alpha   90.00
_cell.angle_beta   90.00
_cell.angle_gamma   90.00
#
_symmetry.space_group_name_H-M   'P 1'
#
loop_
_entity.id
_entity.type
_entity.pdbx_description
1 polymer ?
#
loop_
_entity_poly.entity_id
_entity_poly.type
_entity_poly.pdbx_seq_one_letter_code
_entity_poly.pdbx_strand_id
1 'polypeptide(L)'
;MVKNKKGFTLIELVIIIVIIGILAAVAIPRYIDLTTDAANATARGVLGSLRSANAIIFAQRVIGNTAGGFSMGDVVGAAGIQGVTVGVAATNSVTIQAGANTYTFSFLTSPVVPTTIGAIGETNYTTW
;
A
#
# COMPACT_ATOMS: atom_id res chain seq x y z
N MET A 1 -20.18 -42.72 -42.15
CA MET A 1 -20.70 -42.51 -40.78
C MET A 1 -20.63 -41.03 -40.45
N VAL A 2 -21.77 -40.33 -40.41
CA VAL A 2 -21.81 -38.88 -40.13
C VAL A 2 -21.92 -38.67 -38.62
N LYS A 3 -20.94 -37.97 -38.03
CA LYS A 3 -20.96 -37.55 -36.63
C LYS A 3 -21.99 -36.42 -36.46
N ASN A 4 -22.99 -36.63 -35.62
CA ASN A 4 -23.93 -35.58 -35.17
C ASN A 4 -23.14 -34.47 -34.47
N LYS A 5 -22.89 -33.35 -35.17
CA LYS A 5 -22.43 -32.12 -34.51
C LYS A 5 -23.62 -31.51 -33.78
N LYS A 6 -23.74 -31.76 -32.47
CA LYS A 6 -24.65 -31.02 -31.60
C LYS A 6 -24.13 -29.58 -31.52
N GLY A 7 -24.80 -28.65 -32.22
CA GLY A 7 -24.57 -27.22 -32.04
C GLY A 7 -25.07 -26.77 -30.68
N PHE A 8 -24.43 -25.75 -30.11
CA PHE A 8 -24.88 -25.07 -28.89
C PHE A 8 -26.23 -24.40 -29.17
N THR A 9 -27.19 -24.52 -28.26
CA THR A 9 -28.47 -23.82 -28.41
C THR A 9 -28.33 -22.35 -28.00
N LEU A 10 -29.09 -21.46 -28.64
CA LEU A 10 -29.13 -20.04 -28.26
C LEU A 10 -29.60 -19.87 -26.81
N ILE A 11 -30.51 -20.73 -26.34
CA ILE A 11 -31.01 -20.67 -24.97
C ILE A 11 -29.93 -21.03 -23.94
N GLU A 12 -29.04 -21.98 -24.24
CA GLU A 12 -27.90 -22.25 -23.37
C GLU A 12 -27.04 -21.00 -23.23
N LEU A 13 -26.66 -20.37 -24.33
CA LEU A 13 -25.81 -19.17 -24.27
C LEU A 13 -26.46 -18.02 -23.48
N VAL A 14 -27.77 -17.82 -23.61
CA VAL A 14 -28.53 -16.81 -22.86
C VAL A 14 -28.56 -17.12 -21.36
N ILE A 15 -28.78 -18.37 -20.96
CA ILE A 15 -28.79 -18.76 -19.54
C ILE A 15 -27.40 -18.58 -18.93
N ILE A 16 -26.33 -18.90 -19.65
CA ILE A 16 -24.95 -18.72 -19.14
C ILE A 16 -24.68 -17.23 -18.83
N ILE A 17 -25.00 -16.30 -19.74
CA ILE A 17 -24.74 -14.88 -19.49
C ILE A 17 -25.59 -14.32 -18.35
N VAL A 18 -26.81 -14.83 -18.15
CA VAL A 18 -27.66 -14.45 -17.00
C VAL A 18 -27.04 -14.92 -15.68
N ILE A 19 -26.57 -16.17 -15.63
CA ILE A 19 -25.91 -16.72 -14.42
C ILE A 19 -24.63 -15.94 -14.12
N ILE A 20 -23.77 -15.72 -15.11
CA ILE A 20 -22.53 -14.94 -14.93
C ILE A 20 -22.86 -13.50 -14.51
N GLY A 21 -23.93 -12.90 -15.05
CA GLY A 21 -24.38 -11.56 -14.67
C GLY A 21 -24.75 -11.45 -13.18
N ILE A 22 -25.50 -12.42 -12.65
CA ILE A 22 -25.87 -12.44 -11.22
C ILE A 22 -24.63 -12.65 -10.34
N LEU A 23 -23.75 -13.58 -10.72
CA LEU A 23 -22.52 -13.83 -9.97
C LEU A 23 -21.61 -12.60 -9.97
N ALA A 24 -21.47 -11.91 -11.10
CA ALA A 24 -20.67 -10.70 -11.23
C ALA A 24 -21.23 -9.55 -10.38
N ALA A 25 -22.55 -9.37 -10.35
CA ALA A 25 -23.19 -8.32 -9.56
C ALA A 25 -22.89 -8.43 -8.05
N VAL A 26 -22.74 -9.64 -7.53
CA VAL A 26 -22.42 -9.89 -6.11
C VAL A 26 -20.90 -9.97 -5.86
N ALA A 27 -20.14 -10.53 -6.80
CA ALA A 27 -18.70 -10.76 -6.61
C ALA A 27 -17.86 -9.49 -6.77
N ILE A 28 -18.22 -8.59 -7.70
CA ILE A 28 -17.42 -7.39 -7.99
C ILE A 28 -17.32 -6.44 -6.78
N PRO A 29 -18.42 -6.05 -6.11
CA PRO A 29 -18.33 -5.15 -4.95
C PRO A 29 -17.45 -5.74 -3.85
N ARG A 30 -17.65 -7.03 -3.54
CA ARG A 30 -16.87 -7.73 -2.53
C ARG A 30 -15.38 -7.82 -2.89
N TYR A 31 -15.06 -8.00 -4.17
CA TYR A 31 -13.66 -8.04 -4.61
C TYR A 31 -12.98 -6.68 -4.41
N ILE A 32 -13.67 -5.57 -4.73
CA ILE A 32 -13.15 -4.22 -4.52
C ILE A 32 -12.87 -3.97 -3.03
N ASP A 33 -13.80 -4.33 -2.16
CA ASP A 33 -13.63 -4.20 -0.71
C ASP A 33 -12.41 -4.99 -0.22
N LEU A 34 -12.28 -6.26 -0.63
CA LEU A 34 -11.14 -7.10 -0.27
C LEU A 34 -9.79 -6.54 -0.75
N THR A 35 -9.75 -5.98 -1.96
CA THR A 35 -8.51 -5.36 -2.47
C THR A 35 -8.15 -4.09 -1.69
N THR A 36 -9.15 -3.33 -1.26
CA THR A 36 -8.96 -2.11 -0.44
C THR A 36 -8.47 -2.46 0.96
N ASP A 37 -9.05 -3.48 1.59
CA ASP A 37 -8.61 -3.97 2.89
C ASP A 37 -7.18 -4.53 2.85
N ALA A 38 -6.83 -5.27 1.80
CA ALA A 38 -5.48 -5.75 1.58
C ALA A 38 -4.46 -4.60 1.43
N ALA A 39 -4.83 -3.55 0.68
CA ALA A 39 -4.01 -2.35 0.54
C ALA A 39 -3.81 -1.63 1.88
N ASN A 40 -4.88 -1.47 2.67
CA ASN A 40 -4.83 -0.86 4.01
C ASN A 40 -3.97 -1.68 4.99
N ALA A 41 -4.06 -3.01 4.95
CA ALA A 41 -3.21 -3.88 5.76
C ALA A 41 -1.73 -3.73 5.39
N THR A 42 -1.44 -3.65 4.09
CA THR A 42 -0.09 -3.40 3.58
C THR A 42 0.46 -2.07 4.08
N ALA A 43 -0.33 -0.99 3.96
CA ALA A 43 0.06 0.35 4.44
C ALA A 43 0.39 0.36 5.94
N ARG A 44 -0.43 -0.30 6.77
CA ARG A 44 -0.17 -0.44 8.22
C ARG A 44 1.13 -1.20 8.51
N GLY A 45 1.42 -2.26 7.75
CA GLY A 45 2.68 -3.00 7.86
C GLY A 45 3.89 -2.12 7.52
N VAL A 46 3.76 -1.30 6.48
CA VAL A 46 4.80 -0.34 6.11
C VAL A 46 4.98 0.75 7.17
N LEU A 47 3.89 1.29 7.73
CA LEU A 47 3.95 2.26 8.83
C LEU A 47 4.74 1.72 10.03
N GLY A 48 4.51 0.46 10.40
CA GLY A 48 5.25 -0.21 11.46
C GLY A 48 6.75 -0.31 11.15
N SER A 49 7.08 -0.67 9.91
CA SER A 49 8.46 -0.77 9.43
C SER A 49 9.18 0.58 9.45
N LEU A 50 8.51 1.65 8.96
CA LEU A 50 9.02 3.02 8.99
C LEU A 50 9.28 3.50 10.42
N ARG A 51 8.35 3.24 11.35
CA ARG A 51 8.52 3.63 12.76
C ARG A 51 9.70 2.91 13.43
N SER A 52 9.88 1.62 13.14
CA SER A 52 11.01 0.85 13.64
C SER A 52 12.33 1.39 13.09
N ALA A 53 12.42 1.60 11.77
CA ALA A 53 13.60 2.16 11.12
C ALA A 53 13.94 3.56 11.63
N ASN A 54 12.92 4.40 11.86
CA ASN A 54 13.09 5.73 12.43
C ASN A 54 13.76 5.70 13.81
N ALA A 55 13.34 4.77 14.68
CA ALA A 55 13.94 4.61 16.00
C ALA A 55 15.40 4.13 15.92
N ILE A 56 15.70 3.21 15.00
CA ILE A 56 17.06 2.71 14.78
C ILE A 56 17.97 3.85 14.29
N ILE A 57 17.56 4.61 13.29
CA ILE A 57 18.36 5.73 12.75
C ILE A 57 18.58 6.80 13.81
N PHE A 58 17.54 7.14 14.57
CA PHE A 58 17.67 8.11 15.65
C PHE A 58 18.71 7.65 16.68
N ALA A 59 18.62 6.40 17.15
CA ALA A 59 19.58 5.85 18.10
C ALA A 59 21.01 5.83 17.52
N GLN A 60 21.19 5.42 16.27
CA GLN A 60 22.49 5.42 15.60
C GLN A 60 23.09 6.82 15.51
N ARG A 61 22.29 7.85 15.21
CA ARG A 61 22.76 9.25 15.12
C ARG A 61 23.09 9.85 16.48
N VAL A 62 22.32 9.51 17.53
CA VAL A 62 22.64 9.89 18.91
C VAL A 62 24.00 9.32 19.32
N ILE A 63 24.25 8.03 19.06
CA ILE A 63 25.51 7.37 19.40
C ILE A 63 26.68 7.93 18.56
N GLY A 64 26.45 8.16 17.27
CA GLY A 64 27.46 8.68 16.34
C GLY A 64 27.78 10.17 16.50
N ASN A 65 27.20 10.86 17.50
CA ASN A 65 27.33 12.30 17.73
C ASN A 65 27.09 13.15 16.45
N THR A 66 26.25 12.65 15.55
CA THR A 66 25.92 13.34 14.30
C THR A 66 24.78 14.30 14.59
N ALA A 67 25.12 15.57 14.81
CA ALA A 67 24.14 16.62 15.04
C ALA A 67 23.36 16.92 13.75
N GLY A 68 22.03 16.98 13.84
CA GLY A 68 21.16 17.34 12.73
C GLY A 68 19.94 16.45 12.59
N GLY A 69 18.96 16.92 11.81
CA GLY A 69 17.81 16.11 11.41
C GLY A 69 18.18 15.10 10.34
N PHE A 70 17.25 14.19 10.06
CA PHE A 70 17.34 13.24 8.95
C PHE A 70 16.01 13.20 8.20
N SER A 71 16.08 12.76 6.96
CA SER A 71 14.95 12.80 6.04
C SER A 71 14.12 11.52 6.10
N MET A 72 12.91 11.58 5.56
CA MET A 72 12.10 10.38 5.37
C MET A 72 12.77 9.41 4.37
N GLY A 73 13.59 9.92 3.44
CA GLY A 73 14.40 9.10 2.54
C GLY A 73 15.40 8.19 3.28
N ASP A 74 16.03 8.71 4.35
CA ASP A 74 16.92 7.90 5.19
C ASP A 74 16.14 6.76 5.88
N VAL A 75 14.95 7.07 6.41
CA VAL A 75 14.08 6.10 7.08
C VAL A 75 13.60 5.02 6.13
N VAL A 76 13.16 5.40 4.92
CA VAL A 76 12.71 4.47 3.89
C VAL A 76 13.83 3.54 3.45
N GLY A 77 15.04 4.07 3.26
CA GLY A 77 16.21 3.27 2.92
C GLY A 77 16.54 2.23 4.00
N ALA A 78 16.45 2.62 5.27
CA ALA A 78 16.67 1.69 6.39
C ALA A 78 15.51 0.70 6.64
N ALA A 79 14.28 1.08 6.29
CA ALA A 79 13.10 0.23 6.48
C ALA A 79 13.05 -0.97 5.53
N GLY A 80 13.76 -0.91 4.39
CA GLY A 80 13.84 -2.04 3.45
C GLY A 80 12.48 -2.51 2.93
N ILE A 81 11.59 -1.56 2.59
CA ILE A 81 10.21 -1.85 2.20
C ILE A 81 10.18 -2.58 0.85
N GLN A 82 9.54 -3.74 0.81
CA GLN A 82 9.42 -4.58 -0.39
C GLN A 82 7.95 -4.77 -0.78
N GLY A 83 7.71 -5.10 -2.06
CA GLY A 83 6.38 -5.50 -2.56
C GLY A 83 5.40 -4.34 -2.77
N VAL A 84 5.87 -3.09 -2.67
CA VAL A 84 5.05 -1.89 -2.86
C VAL A 84 5.87 -0.84 -3.62
N THR A 85 5.22 -0.07 -4.49
CA THR A 85 5.90 1.01 -5.20
C THR A 85 6.07 2.20 -4.26
N VAL A 86 7.33 2.55 -3.98
CA VAL A 86 7.67 3.72 -3.18
C VAL A 86 7.85 4.93 -4.11
N GLY A 87 7.00 5.93 -3.95
CA GLY A 87 7.09 7.21 -4.62
C GLY A 87 8.13 8.13 -3.97
N VAL A 88 8.45 9.22 -4.66
CA VAL A 88 9.55 10.13 -4.32
C VAL A 88 9.51 10.55 -2.84
N ALA A 89 10.57 10.23 -2.11
CA ALA A 89 10.75 10.71 -0.75
C ALA A 89 11.14 12.20 -0.77
N ALA A 90 10.28 13.05 -0.22
CA ALA A 90 10.65 14.41 0.16
C ALA A 90 11.35 14.38 1.53
N THR A 91 11.91 15.51 1.95
CA THR A 91 12.58 15.63 3.25
C THR A 91 11.74 15.07 4.39
N ASN A 92 10.42 15.31 4.37
CA ASN A 92 9.52 14.97 5.47
C ASN A 92 8.43 13.94 5.12
N SER A 93 8.39 13.42 3.89
CA SER A 93 7.32 12.52 3.49
C SER A 93 7.74 11.52 2.43
N VAL A 94 6.99 10.42 2.35
CA VAL A 94 7.10 9.40 1.31
C VAL A 94 5.71 8.96 0.92
N THR A 95 5.50 8.70 -0.37
CA THR A 95 4.27 8.08 -0.87
C THR A 95 4.51 6.62 -1.20
N ILE A 96 3.49 5.79 -1.00
CA ILE A 96 3.56 4.37 -1.25
C ILE A 96 2.27 3.95 -1.92
N GLN A 97 2.36 3.20 -3.02
CA GLN A 97 1.20 2.74 -3.76
C GLN A 97 0.98 1.25 -3.53
N ALA A 98 -0.06 0.91 -2.76
CA ALA A 98 -0.50 -0.47 -2.55
C ALA A 98 -1.81 -0.71 -3.33
N GLY A 99 -1.73 -1.53 -4.39
CA GLY A 99 -2.84 -1.71 -5.32
C GLY A 99 -3.17 -0.42 -6.08
N ALA A 100 -4.44 -0.03 -6.09
CA ALA A 100 -4.91 1.22 -6.69
C ALA A 100 -4.78 2.43 -5.75
N ASN A 101 -4.47 2.22 -4.47
CA ASN A 101 -4.48 3.25 -3.45
C ASN A 101 -3.07 3.81 -3.19
N THR A 102 -2.98 5.13 -2.99
CA THR A 102 -1.73 5.81 -2.63
C THR A 102 -1.80 6.30 -1.18
N TYR A 103 -0.80 5.94 -0.40
CA TYR A 103 -0.66 6.27 1.02
C TYR A 103 0.49 7.24 1.19
N THR A 104 0.30 8.29 1.99
CA THR A 104 1.37 9.25 2.29
C THR A 104 1.76 9.12 3.75
N PHE A 105 3.05 8.88 3.99
CA PHE A 105 3.64 8.87 5.31
C PHE A 105 4.47 10.13 5.49
N SER A 106 4.33 10.78 6.64
CA SER A 106 5.05 12.02 6.92
C SER A 106 5.53 12.10 8.36
N PHE A 107 6.61 12.84 8.55
CA PHE A 107 6.98 13.31 9.87
C PHE A 107 6.00 14.40 10.31
N LEU A 108 5.30 14.14 11.41
CA LEU A 108 4.44 15.13 12.07
C LEU A 108 5.27 16.21 12.76
N THR A 109 6.50 15.87 13.13
CA THR A 109 7.51 16.75 13.70
C THR A 109 8.85 16.35 13.08
N SER A 110 9.60 17.31 12.53
CA SER A 110 10.91 17.01 11.97
C SER A 110 11.83 16.42 13.05
N PRO A 111 12.51 15.29 12.80
CA PRO A 111 13.45 14.72 13.75
C PRO A 111 14.65 15.66 13.92
N VAL A 112 15.07 15.86 15.16
CA VAL A 112 16.25 16.66 15.55
C VAL A 112 17.02 15.85 16.57
N VAL A 113 18.22 15.38 16.20
CA VAL A 113 19.08 14.64 17.13
C VAL A 113 19.81 15.64 18.04
N PRO A 114 19.89 15.44 19.37
CA PRO A 114 19.44 14.27 20.14
C PRO A 114 18.06 14.40 20.80
N THR A 115 17.32 15.48 20.54
CA THR A 115 16.16 15.86 21.38
C THR A 115 14.81 15.34 20.90
N THR A 116 14.65 15.06 19.60
CA THR A 116 13.36 14.75 18.97
C THR A 116 13.49 13.65 17.92
N ILE A 117 12.84 12.52 18.16
CA ILE A 117 12.84 11.36 17.25
C ILE A 117 11.97 11.54 15.99
N GLY A 118 11.04 12.48 16.00
CA GLY A 118 10.06 12.67 14.92
C GLY A 118 8.97 11.60 14.92
N ALA A 119 7.70 11.97 15.11
CA ALA A 119 6.59 11.02 14.99
C ALA A 119 6.21 10.81 13.52
N ILE A 120 6.04 9.56 13.09
CA ILE A 120 5.56 9.23 11.74
C ILE A 120 4.06 8.97 11.77
N GLY A 121 3.34 9.77 10.99
CA GLY A 121 1.90 9.62 10.72
C GLY A 121 1.66 9.06 9.32
N GLU A 122 0.47 8.48 9.14
CA GLU A 122 -0.08 8.09 7.85
C GLU A 122 -1.29 8.98 7.57
N THR A 123 -1.30 9.66 6.43
CA THR A 123 -2.52 10.28 5.90
C THR A 123 -2.89 9.55 4.63
N ASN A 124 -4.08 8.95 4.65
CA ASN A 124 -4.64 8.24 3.52
C ASN A 124 -5.26 9.27 2.56
N TYR A 125 -4.74 9.37 1.33
CA TYR A 125 -5.37 10.14 0.27
C TYR A 125 -5.56 9.23 -0.94
N THR A 126 -6.68 8.51 -0.95
CA THR A 126 -7.24 7.91 -2.16
C THR A 126 -7.83 9.03 -3.02
N THR A 127 -7.26 9.29 -4.20
CA THR A 127 -7.93 10.06 -5.25
C THR A 127 -8.92 9.16 -5.98
N TRP A 128 -10.14 9.69 -6.15
CA TRP A 128 -11.35 9.15 -6.80
C TRP A 128 -11.13 8.25 -8.02
#